data_AF-A0A2N3AXN3-F1
#
_entry.id   AF-A0A2N3AXN3-F1
#
_cell.length_a   1.000
_cell.length_b   1.000
_cell.length_c   1.000
_cell.angle_alpha   90.00
_cell.angle_beta   90.00
_cell.angle_gamma   90.00
#
_symmetry.space_group_name_H-M   'P 1'
#
loop_
_entity.id
_entity.type
_entity.pdbx_description
1 polymer ?
#
loop_
_entity_poly.entity_id
_entity_poly.type
_entity_poly.pdbx_seq_one_letter_code
_entity_poly.pdbx_strand_id
1 'polypeptide(L)'
;MYVIAQIWTDYAWYRSLGQESVFMTRIVSQAVIWFVVSAAAFSLLCIPALAARHVVGRFPLSTGLTYGGSTIFALLSGWNMSQQWMVFRMAISRSSFGTTEPQFGQDAALFVFRLPALELVRDWLTGLVVLSVLLVLAVIFLPMWAGVADVLDEHWGKLKSILMRLLGTLMLSAAFSFWVSIWGLALSNRTAQTGASYTDVHAQIPANWILAVSSVVLAITLFATSRSKKWVVPVSAFGAWVAIVILAGNIWPAVVQNYVAAPNEATVELPYIERNIS
;
A
#
# COMPACT_ATOMS: atom_id res chain seq x y z
N MET A 1 -1.50 13.03 -32.93
CA MET A 1 -0.65 12.62 -34.07
C MET A 1 0.69 12.03 -33.62
N TYR A 2 1.38 12.64 -32.65
CA TYR A 2 2.68 12.16 -32.13
C TYR A 2 2.66 10.72 -31.57
N VAL A 3 1.69 10.37 -30.72
CA VAL A 3 1.61 9.05 -30.07
C VAL A 3 1.43 7.91 -31.08
N ILE A 4 0.60 8.11 -32.10
CA ILE A 4 0.32 7.10 -33.14
C ILE A 4 1.57 6.88 -33.99
N ALA A 5 2.29 7.96 -34.34
CA ALA A 5 3.55 7.86 -35.06
C ALA A 5 4.61 7.11 -34.25
N GLN A 6 4.69 7.35 -32.93
CA GLN A 6 5.63 6.66 -32.04
C GLN A 6 5.31 5.17 -31.92
N ILE A 7 4.04 4.80 -31.71
CA ILE A 7 3.61 3.39 -31.64
C ILE A 7 3.90 2.67 -32.96
N TRP A 8 3.64 3.32 -34.10
CA TRP A 8 3.92 2.73 -35.40
C TRP A 8 5.42 2.56 -35.66
N THR A 9 6.22 3.55 -35.24
CA THR A 9 7.69 3.49 -35.35
C THR A 9 8.25 2.36 -34.50
N ASP A 10 7.80 2.25 -33.24
CA ASP A 10 8.18 1.14 -32.35
C ASP A 10 7.80 -0.21 -32.97
N TYR A 11 6.56 -0.34 -33.46
CA TYR A 11 6.08 -1.57 -34.09
C TYR A 11 6.91 -1.97 -35.32
N ALA A 12 7.20 -1.02 -36.21
CA ALA A 12 8.04 -1.25 -37.39
C ALA A 12 9.46 -1.70 -37.02
N TRP A 13 10.01 -1.15 -35.93
CA TRP A 13 11.32 -1.54 -35.39
C TRP A 13 11.30 -2.95 -34.78
N TYR A 14 10.30 -3.31 -33.97
CA TYR A 14 10.19 -4.68 -33.44
C TYR A 14 9.99 -5.71 -34.55
N ARG A 15 9.25 -5.35 -35.58
CA ARG A 15 9.03 -6.20 -36.77
C ARG A 15 10.31 -6.41 -37.57
N SER A 16 11.16 -5.39 -37.72
CA SER A 16 12.44 -5.54 -38.45
C SER A 16 13.42 -6.47 -37.74
N LEU A 17 13.29 -6.60 -36.42
CA LEU A 17 14.07 -7.52 -35.59
C LEU A 17 13.45 -8.94 -35.48
N GLY A 18 12.29 -9.18 -36.09
CA GLY A 18 11.54 -10.44 -35.94
C GLY A 18 10.99 -10.67 -34.52
N GLN A 19 10.93 -9.63 -33.68
CA GLN A 19 10.52 -9.68 -32.27
C GLN A 19 9.11 -9.10 -32.06
N GLU A 20 8.20 -9.34 -33.00
CA GLU A 20 6.83 -8.81 -32.96
C GLU A 20 6.05 -9.28 -31.72
N SER A 21 6.29 -10.52 -31.27
CA SER A 21 5.66 -11.10 -30.09
C SER A 21 5.96 -10.32 -28.80
N VAL A 22 7.16 -9.74 -28.67
CA VAL A 22 7.57 -8.94 -27.51
C VAL A 22 6.80 -7.62 -27.48
N PHE A 23 6.62 -6.99 -28.64
CA PHE A 23 5.82 -5.77 -28.75
C PHE A 23 4.36 -6.00 -28.35
N MET A 24 3.75 -7.07 -28.87
CA MET A 24 2.37 -7.44 -28.49
C MET A 24 2.26 -7.76 -27.00
N THR A 25 3.25 -8.47 -26.46
CA THR A 25 3.32 -8.75 -25.03
C THR A 25 3.38 -7.48 -24.18
N ARG A 26 4.19 -6.50 -24.58
CA ARG A 26 4.27 -5.18 -23.92
C ARG A 26 2.90 -4.49 -23.95
N ILE A 27 2.30 -4.31 -25.13
CA ILE A 27 1.03 -3.59 -25.28
C ILE A 27 -0.10 -4.27 -24.50
N VAL A 28 -0.23 -5.61 -24.60
CA VAL A 28 -1.26 -6.35 -23.86
C VAL A 28 -1.05 -6.22 -22.35
N SER A 29 0.19 -6.33 -21.87
CA SER A 29 0.48 -6.19 -20.43
C SER A 29 0.14 -4.79 -19.93
N GLN A 30 0.52 -3.75 -20.68
CA GLN A 30 0.19 -2.36 -20.37
C GLN A 30 -1.33 -2.14 -20.34
N ALA A 31 -2.05 -2.65 -21.34
CA ALA A 31 -3.51 -2.53 -21.44
C ALA A 31 -4.23 -3.24 -20.28
N VAL A 32 -3.81 -4.46 -19.94
CA VAL A 32 -4.38 -5.23 -18.83
C VAL A 32 -4.16 -4.51 -17.50
N ILE A 33 -2.93 -4.06 -17.21
CA ILE A 33 -2.62 -3.33 -15.98
C ILE A 33 -3.42 -2.03 -15.93
N TRP A 34 -3.46 -1.28 -17.03
CA TRP A 34 -4.21 -0.04 -17.12
C TRP A 34 -5.69 -0.25 -16.79
N PHE A 35 -6.33 -1.26 -17.37
CA PHE A 35 -7.74 -1.53 -17.16
C PHE A 35 -8.03 -1.99 -15.73
N VAL A 36 -7.25 -2.94 -15.20
CA VAL A 36 -7.43 -3.48 -13.84
C VAL A 36 -7.22 -2.39 -12.78
N VAL A 37 -6.14 -1.62 -12.90
CA VAL A 37 -5.79 -0.57 -11.94
C VAL A 37 -6.76 0.59 -12.02
N SER A 38 -7.17 1.00 -13.23
CA SER A 38 -8.19 2.05 -13.39
C SER A 38 -9.54 1.60 -12.82
N ALA A 39 -9.98 0.37 -13.07
CA ALA A 39 -11.23 -0.15 -12.54
C ALA A 39 -11.20 -0.22 -10.99
N ALA A 40 -10.11 -0.70 -10.42
CA ALA A 40 -9.91 -0.76 -8.98
C ALA A 40 -9.88 0.64 -8.35
N ALA A 41 -9.11 1.58 -8.93
CA ALA A 41 -9.06 2.98 -8.49
C ALA A 41 -10.42 3.66 -8.57
N PHE A 42 -11.14 3.48 -9.67
CA PHE A 42 -12.47 4.03 -9.86
C PHE A 42 -13.44 3.48 -8.81
N SER A 43 -13.42 2.16 -8.56
CA SER A 43 -14.31 1.54 -7.57
C SER A 43 -14.06 2.06 -6.15
N LEU A 44 -12.78 2.16 -5.75
CA LEU A 44 -12.38 2.58 -4.41
C LEU A 44 -12.60 4.08 -4.16
N LEU A 45 -12.54 4.91 -5.19
CA LEU A 45 -12.83 6.35 -5.06
C LEU A 45 -14.32 6.65 -5.20
N CYS A 46 -14.95 6.11 -6.24
CA CYS A 46 -16.28 6.53 -6.66
C CYS A 46 -17.39 5.95 -5.76
N ILE A 47 -17.34 4.66 -5.44
CA ILE A 47 -18.38 3.99 -4.64
C ILE A 47 -18.58 4.66 -3.27
N PRO A 48 -17.55 4.86 -2.44
CA PRO A 48 -17.74 5.46 -1.13
C PRO A 48 -18.06 6.97 -1.20
N ALA A 49 -17.49 7.68 -2.17
CA ALA A 49 -17.82 9.09 -2.43
C ALA A 49 -19.30 9.27 -2.76
N LEU A 50 -19.83 8.44 -3.65
CA LEU A 50 -21.23 8.46 -4.03
C LEU A 50 -22.12 8.02 -2.88
N ALA A 51 -21.74 6.98 -2.13
CA ALA A 51 -22.49 6.54 -0.95
C ALA A 51 -22.60 7.68 0.07
N ALA A 52 -21.50 8.39 0.34
CA ALA A 52 -21.50 9.54 1.25
C ALA A 52 -22.37 10.68 0.69
N ARG A 53 -22.25 10.98 -0.60
CA ARG A 53 -23.05 12.03 -1.27
C ARG A 53 -24.55 11.74 -1.22
N HIS A 54 -24.98 10.50 -1.47
CA HIS A 54 -26.39 10.13 -1.39
C HIS A 54 -26.96 10.29 0.01
N VAL A 55 -26.14 10.07 1.04
CA VAL A 55 -26.53 10.26 2.44
C VAL A 55 -26.58 11.74 2.81
N VAL A 56 -25.67 12.55 2.29
CA VAL A 56 -25.61 14.00 2.49
C VAL A 56 -26.76 14.73 1.77
N GLY A 57 -27.17 14.23 0.60
CA GLY A 57 -28.26 14.79 -0.22
C GLY A 57 -27.87 16.07 -0.97
N ARG A 58 -27.51 17.14 -0.25
CA ARG A 58 -27.12 18.45 -0.82
C ARG A 58 -25.61 18.64 -0.77
N PHE A 59 -24.94 18.32 -1.87
CA PHE A 59 -23.50 18.58 -2.05
C PHE A 59 -23.29 19.72 -3.07
N PRO A 60 -22.44 20.72 -2.78
CA PRO A 60 -22.28 21.90 -3.64
C PRO A 60 -21.72 21.59 -5.03
N LEU A 61 -20.93 20.51 -5.19
CA LEU A 61 -20.41 20.10 -6.50
C LEU A 61 -21.42 19.19 -7.23
N SER A 62 -21.46 19.26 -8.55
CA SER A 62 -22.30 18.40 -9.38
C SER A 62 -21.94 16.90 -9.26
N THR A 63 -22.90 16.01 -9.45
CA THR A 63 -22.65 14.55 -9.44
C THR A 63 -21.69 14.16 -10.56
N GLY A 64 -21.78 14.85 -11.70
CA GLY A 64 -20.85 14.70 -12.82
C GLY A 64 -19.40 15.02 -12.45
N LEU A 65 -19.15 15.95 -11.53
CA LEU A 65 -17.79 16.25 -11.07
C LEU A 65 -17.22 15.15 -10.16
N THR A 66 -18.05 14.48 -9.35
CA THR A 66 -17.62 13.32 -8.54
C THR A 66 -17.26 12.13 -9.44
N TYR A 67 -18.11 11.80 -10.42
CA TYR A 67 -17.81 10.76 -11.41
C TYR A 67 -16.61 11.15 -12.26
N GLY A 68 -16.61 12.34 -12.85
CA GLY A 68 -15.54 12.84 -13.70
C GLY A 68 -14.20 12.90 -12.99
N GLY A 69 -14.16 13.46 -11.77
CA GLY A 69 -12.93 13.51 -10.96
C GLY A 69 -12.40 12.12 -10.60
N SER A 70 -13.28 11.19 -10.20
CA SER A 70 -12.88 9.81 -9.89
C SER A 70 -12.40 9.07 -11.14
N THR A 71 -13.07 9.25 -12.28
CA THR A 71 -12.69 8.65 -13.56
C THR A 71 -11.34 9.19 -14.03
N ILE A 72 -11.15 10.51 -14.03
CA ILE A 72 -9.87 11.11 -14.46
C ILE A 72 -8.73 10.60 -13.57
N PHE A 73 -8.89 10.63 -12.25
CA PHE A 73 -7.85 10.13 -11.34
C PHE A 73 -7.59 8.63 -11.55
N ALA A 74 -8.65 7.83 -11.72
CA ALA A 74 -8.52 6.39 -11.96
C ALA A 74 -7.74 6.08 -13.25
N LEU A 75 -8.04 6.78 -14.35
CA LEU A 75 -7.35 6.60 -15.63
C LEU A 75 -5.89 7.04 -15.56
N LEU A 76 -5.61 8.14 -14.85
CA LEU A 76 -4.23 8.61 -14.61
C LEU A 76 -3.44 7.63 -13.75
N SER A 77 -4.07 7.08 -12.73
CA SER A 77 -3.48 6.07 -11.85
C SER A 77 -3.17 4.78 -12.61
N GLY A 78 -4.13 4.30 -13.42
CA GLY A 78 -3.91 3.16 -14.32
C GLY A 78 -2.81 3.43 -15.35
N TRP A 79 -2.74 4.66 -15.88
CA TRP A 79 -1.68 5.06 -16.81
C TRP A 79 -0.31 4.97 -16.16
N ASN A 80 -0.15 5.56 -14.96
CA ASN A 80 1.09 5.49 -14.20
C ASN A 80 1.53 4.04 -13.95
N MET A 81 0.60 3.18 -13.51
CA MET A 81 0.90 1.78 -13.21
C MET A 81 1.25 0.95 -14.46
N SER A 82 0.59 1.24 -15.59
CA SER A 82 0.86 0.57 -16.87
C SER A 82 2.28 0.80 -17.38
N GLN A 83 2.92 1.93 -17.04
CA GLN A 83 4.33 2.16 -17.39
C GLN A 83 5.27 1.18 -16.68
N GLN A 84 4.84 0.60 -15.55
CA GLN A 84 5.60 -0.37 -14.77
C GLN A 84 5.32 -1.83 -15.17
N TRP A 85 4.78 -2.05 -16.37
CA TRP A 85 4.44 -3.38 -16.90
C TRP A 85 5.58 -4.39 -16.80
N MET A 86 6.84 -3.96 -16.95
CA MET A 86 8.01 -4.83 -16.84
C MET A 86 8.12 -5.44 -15.43
N VAL A 87 7.89 -4.64 -14.39
CA VAL A 87 7.98 -5.08 -12.98
C VAL A 87 6.94 -6.17 -12.70
N PHE A 88 5.70 -5.94 -13.14
CA PHE A 88 4.63 -6.94 -13.01
C PHE A 88 4.88 -8.19 -13.84
N ARG A 89 5.41 -8.04 -15.06
CA ARG A 89 5.76 -9.19 -15.91
C ARG A 89 6.86 -10.03 -15.28
N MET A 90 7.93 -9.40 -14.78
CA MET A 90 9.00 -10.09 -14.07
C MET A 90 8.49 -10.84 -12.83
N ALA A 91 7.56 -10.26 -12.07
CA ALA A 91 6.96 -10.91 -10.90
C ALA A 91 6.18 -12.19 -11.26
N ILE A 92 5.55 -12.23 -12.44
CA ILE A 92 4.78 -13.37 -12.94
C ILE A 92 5.70 -14.41 -13.59
N SER A 93 6.61 -13.98 -14.46
CA SER A 93 7.52 -14.85 -15.22
C SER A 93 8.85 -15.09 -14.50
N ARG A 94 8.79 -15.40 -13.19
CA ARG A 94 9.97 -15.60 -12.36
C ARG A 94 10.82 -16.78 -12.84
N SER A 95 12.13 -16.63 -12.82
CA SER A 95 13.11 -17.74 -12.86
C SER A 95 13.70 -17.93 -11.46
N SER A 96 13.96 -19.18 -11.07
CA SER A 96 14.68 -19.47 -9.82
C SER A 96 16.16 -19.18 -10.00
N PHE A 97 16.79 -18.52 -9.04
CA PHE A 97 18.25 -18.34 -9.07
C PHE A 97 18.99 -19.57 -8.55
N GLY A 98 18.31 -20.44 -7.78
CA GLY A 98 18.94 -21.62 -7.16
C GLY A 98 19.81 -21.29 -5.94
N THR A 99 19.89 -20.01 -5.58
CA THR A 99 20.59 -19.53 -4.38
C THR A 99 19.57 -19.06 -3.36
N THR A 100 19.61 -19.66 -2.17
CA THR A 100 18.74 -19.30 -1.05
C THR A 100 19.34 -18.18 -0.23
N GLU A 101 18.50 -17.22 0.13
CA GLU A 101 18.84 -16.13 1.01
C GLU A 101 18.96 -16.64 2.48
N PRO A 102 20.02 -16.28 3.24
CA PRO A 102 20.30 -16.85 4.56
C PRO A 102 19.29 -16.53 5.68
N GLN A 103 18.57 -15.41 5.60
CA GLN A 103 17.74 -14.87 6.67
C GLN A 103 16.33 -15.47 6.70
N PHE A 104 15.72 -15.68 5.54
CA PHE A 104 14.36 -16.23 5.40
C PHE A 104 14.33 -17.60 4.70
N GLY A 105 15.46 -18.09 4.21
CA GLY A 105 15.54 -19.36 3.48
C GLY A 105 14.74 -19.37 2.18
N GLN A 106 14.42 -18.20 1.64
CA GLN A 106 13.67 -18.05 0.39
C GLN A 106 14.63 -17.89 -0.79
N ASP A 107 14.20 -18.27 -1.99
CA ASP A 107 14.95 -18.02 -3.22
C ASP A 107 15.10 -16.50 -3.44
N ALA A 108 16.32 -16.05 -3.79
CA ALA A 108 16.60 -14.67 -4.19
C ALA A 108 15.63 -14.15 -5.26
N ALA A 109 15.01 -15.04 -6.04
CA ALA A 109 13.98 -14.72 -7.04
C ALA A 109 12.78 -13.98 -6.48
N LEU A 110 12.39 -14.25 -5.22
CA LEU A 110 11.30 -13.55 -4.55
C LEU A 110 11.62 -12.05 -4.41
N PHE A 111 12.84 -11.76 -3.95
CA PHE A 111 13.31 -10.42 -3.59
C PHE A 111 13.60 -9.56 -4.82
N VAL A 112 14.15 -10.15 -5.87
CA VAL A 112 14.48 -9.41 -7.12
C VAL A 112 13.24 -9.20 -7.99
N PHE A 113 12.37 -10.20 -8.13
CA PHE A 113 11.28 -10.15 -9.11
C PHE A 113 9.92 -9.80 -8.52
N ARG A 114 9.57 -10.31 -7.33
CA ARG A 114 8.22 -10.13 -6.76
C ARG A 114 8.12 -8.96 -5.80
N LEU A 115 9.14 -8.75 -4.98
CA LEU A 115 9.09 -7.70 -3.97
C LEU A 115 8.87 -6.30 -4.58
N PRO A 116 9.56 -5.89 -5.66
CA PRO A 116 9.32 -4.56 -6.25
C PRO A 116 7.88 -4.39 -6.74
N ALA A 117 7.25 -5.47 -7.25
CA ALA A 117 5.84 -5.44 -7.63
C ALA A 117 4.91 -5.31 -6.41
N LEU A 118 5.22 -5.99 -5.31
CA LEU A 118 4.45 -5.89 -4.06
C LEU A 118 4.58 -4.51 -3.42
N GLU A 119 5.76 -3.90 -3.44
CA GLU A 119 5.99 -2.54 -2.96
C GLU A 119 5.22 -1.52 -3.78
N LEU A 120 5.21 -1.67 -5.11
CA LEU A 120 4.43 -0.81 -5.98
C LEU A 120 2.92 -0.90 -5.71
N VAL A 121 2.40 -2.13 -5.54
CA VAL A 121 1.00 -2.36 -5.20
C VAL A 121 0.69 -1.80 -3.82
N ARG A 122 1.59 -1.96 -2.84
CA ARG A 122 1.47 -1.41 -1.48
C ARG A 122 1.33 0.10 -1.50
N ASP A 123 2.24 0.79 -2.19
CA ASP A 123 2.31 2.24 -2.21
C ASP A 123 1.10 2.83 -2.94
N TRP A 124 0.72 2.22 -4.06
CA TRP A 124 -0.47 2.59 -4.80
C TRP A 124 -1.77 2.37 -4.02
N LEU A 125 -1.94 1.19 -3.41
CA LEU A 125 -3.14 0.85 -2.65
C LEU A 125 -3.28 1.79 -1.45
N THR A 126 -2.19 2.02 -0.72
CA THR A 126 -2.20 2.92 0.45
C THR A 126 -2.56 4.34 0.03
N GLY A 127 -1.91 4.88 -1.02
CA GLY A 127 -2.21 6.22 -1.53
C GLY A 127 -3.66 6.36 -2.01
N LEU A 128 -4.19 5.34 -2.69
CA LEU A 128 -5.57 5.31 -3.19
C LEU A 128 -6.59 5.29 -2.05
N VAL A 129 -6.38 4.46 -1.02
CA VAL A 129 -7.29 4.39 0.13
C VAL A 129 -7.24 5.68 0.93
N VAL A 130 -6.05 6.27 1.16
CA VAL A 130 -5.92 7.59 1.81
C VAL A 130 -6.70 8.64 1.02
N LEU A 131 -6.54 8.70 -0.30
CA LEU A 131 -7.28 9.63 -1.15
C LEU A 131 -8.79 9.40 -1.05
N SER A 132 -9.25 8.15 -1.02
CA SER A 132 -10.67 7.84 -0.83
C SER A 132 -11.21 8.34 0.51
N VAL A 133 -10.42 8.24 1.60
CA VAL A 133 -10.77 8.79 2.92
C VAL A 133 -10.92 10.30 2.81
N LEU A 134 -9.93 10.99 2.24
CA LEU A 134 -9.95 12.44 2.08
C LEU A 134 -11.15 12.90 1.24
N LEU A 135 -11.49 12.19 0.18
CA LEU A 135 -12.62 12.51 -0.68
C LEU A 135 -13.95 12.36 0.09
N VAL A 136 -14.13 11.27 0.84
CA VAL A 136 -15.32 11.07 1.68
C VAL A 136 -15.42 12.14 2.78
N LEU A 137 -14.31 12.49 3.42
CA LEU A 137 -14.28 13.57 4.40
C LEU A 137 -14.66 14.90 3.74
N ALA A 138 -14.11 15.21 2.56
CA ALA A 138 -14.50 16.41 1.81
C ALA A 138 -16.01 16.41 1.50
N VAL A 139 -16.59 15.26 1.13
CA VAL A 139 -18.04 15.13 0.89
C VAL A 139 -18.88 15.44 2.12
N ILE A 140 -18.40 15.07 3.31
CA ILE A 140 -19.08 15.31 4.59
C ILE A 140 -18.91 16.75 5.06
N PHE A 141 -17.69 17.30 5.01
CA PHE A 141 -17.36 18.58 5.62
C PHE A 141 -17.61 19.80 4.73
N LEU A 142 -17.51 19.70 3.40
CA LEU A 142 -17.73 20.85 2.50
C LEU A 142 -19.14 21.47 2.62
N PRO A 143 -20.25 20.71 2.63
CA PRO A 143 -21.59 21.27 2.78
C PRO A 143 -21.83 21.89 4.16
N MET A 144 -21.22 21.30 5.20
CA MET A 144 -21.28 21.82 6.57
C MET A 144 -20.60 23.18 6.65
N TRP A 145 -19.40 23.30 6.08
CA TRP A 145 -18.67 24.57 6.04
C TRP A 145 -19.37 25.63 5.18
N ALA A 146 -20.02 25.22 4.10
CA ALA A 146 -20.79 26.11 3.24
C ALA A 146 -22.17 26.51 3.82
N GLY A 147 -22.59 25.97 4.97
CA GLY A 147 -23.91 26.22 5.57
C GLY A 147 -25.09 25.67 4.75
N VAL A 148 -24.83 24.73 3.84
CA VAL A 148 -25.81 24.24 2.85
C VAL A 148 -26.65 23.09 3.40
N ALA A 149 -26.15 22.37 4.40
CA ALA A 149 -26.85 21.24 4.98
C ALA A 149 -26.46 20.99 6.44
N ASP A 150 -27.46 20.77 7.29
CA ASP A 150 -27.29 20.29 8.66
C ASP A 150 -27.33 18.76 8.67
N VAL A 151 -26.24 18.17 8.14
CA VAL A 151 -26.20 16.75 7.75
C VAL A 151 -25.97 15.81 8.94
N LEU A 152 -25.39 16.34 10.02
CA LEU A 152 -24.90 15.51 11.10
C LEU A 152 -26.03 14.83 11.87
N ASP A 153 -27.05 15.54 12.33
CA ASP A 153 -27.94 14.93 13.34
C ASP A 153 -28.85 13.81 12.81
N GLU A 154 -29.39 13.93 11.59
CA GLU A 154 -30.30 12.92 11.05
C GLU A 154 -29.59 11.73 10.38
N HIS A 155 -28.39 11.95 9.81
CA HIS A 155 -27.73 10.98 8.92
C HIS A 155 -26.38 10.46 9.41
N TRP A 156 -25.89 10.90 10.58
CA TRP A 156 -24.57 10.52 11.11
C TRP A 156 -24.33 9.01 11.19
N GLY A 157 -25.35 8.21 11.52
CA GLY A 157 -25.20 6.75 11.59
C GLY A 157 -24.77 6.12 10.27
N LYS A 158 -25.32 6.58 9.14
CA LYS A 158 -24.97 6.08 7.80
C LYS A 158 -23.59 6.59 7.35
N LEU A 159 -23.28 7.86 7.61
CA LEU A 159 -21.97 8.46 7.30
C LEU A 159 -20.84 7.80 8.08
N LYS A 160 -21.05 7.59 9.38
CA LYS A 160 -20.15 6.80 10.23
C LYS A 160 -19.90 5.41 9.65
N SER A 161 -20.96 4.71 9.21
CA SER A 161 -20.79 3.38 8.61
C SER A 161 -19.95 3.39 7.32
N ILE A 162 -20.00 4.46 6.53
CA ILE A 162 -19.15 4.58 5.33
C ILE A 162 -17.71 4.83 5.77
N LEU A 163 -17.49 5.76 6.70
CA LEU A 163 -16.17 6.11 7.21
C LEU A 163 -15.49 4.92 7.90
N MET A 164 -16.21 4.15 8.70
CA MET A 164 -15.68 2.96 9.40
C MET A 164 -15.26 1.86 8.43
N ARG A 165 -16.04 1.63 7.36
CA ARG A 165 -15.63 0.68 6.30
C ARG A 165 -14.38 1.18 5.58
N LEU A 166 -14.28 2.48 5.32
CA LEU A 166 -13.08 3.05 4.68
C LEU A 166 -11.83 2.94 5.55
N LEU A 167 -11.94 3.31 6.83
CA LEU A 167 -10.86 3.17 7.79
C LEU A 167 -10.48 1.69 7.96
N GLY A 168 -11.45 0.77 7.95
CA GLY A 168 -11.19 -0.67 7.94
C GLY A 168 -10.35 -1.09 6.73
N THR A 169 -10.70 -0.61 5.53
CA THR A 169 -9.91 -0.84 4.31
C THR A 169 -8.51 -0.22 4.41
N LEU A 170 -8.39 0.97 5.02
CA LEU A 170 -7.09 1.62 5.26
C LEU A 170 -6.22 0.77 6.18
N MET A 171 -6.80 0.18 7.23
CA MET A 171 -6.10 -0.70 8.15
C MET A 171 -5.70 -2.04 7.49
N LEU A 172 -6.51 -2.58 6.57
CA LEU A 172 -6.09 -3.72 5.75
C LEU A 172 -4.91 -3.37 4.85
N SER A 173 -4.94 -2.18 4.23
CA SER A 173 -3.81 -1.69 3.43
C SER A 173 -2.56 -1.54 4.30
N ALA A 174 -2.68 -1.01 5.52
CA ALA A 174 -1.59 -0.89 6.47
C ALA A 174 -1.02 -2.27 6.89
N ALA A 175 -1.88 -3.26 7.14
CA ALA A 175 -1.47 -4.63 7.43
C ALA A 175 -0.65 -5.22 6.28
N PHE A 176 -1.12 -5.02 5.03
CA PHE A 176 -0.37 -5.43 3.84
C PHE A 176 0.97 -4.69 3.74
N SER A 177 1.00 -3.40 4.06
CA SER A 177 2.24 -2.62 4.09
C SER A 177 3.26 -3.17 5.08
N PHE A 178 2.86 -3.46 6.32
CA PHE A 178 3.76 -4.08 7.31
C PHE A 178 4.23 -5.46 6.87
N TRP A 179 3.34 -6.26 6.27
CA TRP A 179 3.71 -7.56 5.74
C TRP A 179 4.75 -7.48 4.62
N VAL A 180 4.60 -6.55 3.66
CA VAL A 180 5.59 -6.31 2.61
C VAL A 180 6.91 -5.80 3.20
N SER A 181 6.86 -4.93 4.22
CA SER A 181 8.06 -4.41 4.89
C SER A 181 8.92 -5.54 5.49
N ILE A 182 8.32 -6.59 6.05
CA ILE A 182 9.05 -7.75 6.59
C ILE A 182 10.01 -8.34 5.55
N TRP A 183 9.56 -8.45 4.30
CA TRP A 183 10.38 -8.96 3.21
C TRP A 183 11.40 -7.94 2.71
N GLY A 184 11.07 -6.64 2.73
CA GLY A 184 12.01 -5.57 2.41
C GLY A 184 13.19 -5.45 3.37
N LEU A 185 13.00 -5.89 4.62
CA LEU A 185 14.08 -5.99 5.61
C LEU A 185 15.17 -7.01 5.24
N ALA A 186 14.90 -7.99 4.37
CA ALA A 186 15.93 -8.90 3.87
C ALA A 186 16.93 -8.20 2.93
N LEU A 187 16.46 -7.19 2.20
CA LEU A 187 17.26 -6.40 1.26
C LEU A 187 17.82 -5.13 1.88
N SER A 188 17.72 -4.94 3.20
CA SER A 188 18.10 -3.68 3.86
C SER A 188 19.63 -3.49 3.90
N ASN A 189 20.23 -3.28 2.73
CA ASN A 189 21.43 -2.48 2.50
C ASN A 189 21.00 -1.01 2.40
N ARG A 190 20.44 -0.47 3.49
CA ARG A 190 20.33 0.99 3.57
C ARG A 190 21.74 1.52 3.79
N THR A 191 22.27 2.10 2.72
CA THR A 191 23.58 2.75 2.57
C THR A 191 24.80 1.82 2.59
N ALA A 192 25.57 1.85 1.51
CA ALA A 192 26.84 1.16 1.29
C ALA A 192 28.00 1.62 2.23
N GLN A 193 27.69 2.12 3.42
CA GLN A 193 28.63 2.62 4.44
C GLN A 193 28.11 2.36 5.86
N THR A 194 27.57 1.18 6.13
CA THR A 194 27.52 0.52 7.46
C THR A 194 26.66 -0.71 7.25
N GLY A 195 27.25 -1.90 7.39
CA GLY A 195 26.48 -3.14 7.33
C GLY A 195 25.30 -3.09 8.30
N ALA A 196 24.17 -3.70 7.93
CA ALA A 196 23.00 -3.79 8.78
C ALA A 196 23.41 -4.24 10.20
N SER A 197 23.17 -3.40 11.21
CA SER A 197 23.42 -3.80 12.58
C SER A 197 22.46 -4.95 12.93
N TYR A 198 22.99 -6.01 13.53
CA TYR A 198 22.24 -7.20 13.98
C TYR A 198 20.94 -6.85 14.73
N THR A 199 20.96 -5.73 15.44
CA THR A 199 19.85 -5.17 16.21
C THR A 199 18.65 -4.77 15.35
N ASP A 200 18.85 -4.27 14.13
CA ASP A 200 17.75 -3.80 13.27
C ASP A 200 16.94 -4.95 12.66
N VAL A 201 17.63 -6.00 12.22
CA VAL A 201 17.00 -7.16 11.60
C VAL A 201 16.18 -7.98 12.61
N HIS A 202 16.76 -8.26 13.78
CA HIS A 202 16.10 -9.08 14.79
C HIS A 202 15.01 -8.33 15.57
N ALA A 203 15.09 -7.00 15.68
CA ALA A 203 14.05 -6.21 16.35
C ALA A 203 12.87 -5.84 15.44
N GLN A 204 13.11 -5.51 14.17
CA GLN A 204 12.05 -4.97 13.31
C GLN A 204 11.14 -6.03 12.68
N ILE A 205 11.64 -7.26 12.45
CA ILE A 205 10.81 -8.35 11.89
C ILE A 205 9.67 -8.72 12.85
N PRO A 206 9.90 -9.02 14.15
CA PRO A 206 8.81 -9.30 15.09
C PRO A 206 7.88 -8.10 15.27
N ALA A 207 8.43 -6.88 15.33
CA ALA A 207 7.64 -5.66 15.43
C ALA A 207 6.65 -5.52 14.25
N ASN A 208 7.11 -5.70 13.02
CA ASN A 208 6.25 -5.63 11.84
C ASN A 208 5.19 -6.74 11.79
N TRP A 209 5.49 -7.95 12.28
CA TRP A 209 4.48 -9.01 12.43
C TRP A 209 3.38 -8.61 13.42
N ILE A 210 3.76 -8.09 14.59
CA ILE A 210 2.80 -7.62 15.61
C ILE A 210 1.93 -6.50 15.03
N LEU A 211 2.53 -5.56 14.29
CA LEU A 211 1.83 -4.45 13.65
C LEU A 211 0.90 -4.92 12.52
N ALA A 212 1.32 -5.90 11.72
CA ALA A 212 0.48 -6.48 10.69
C ALA A 212 -0.77 -7.14 11.29
N VAL A 213 -0.58 -8.00 12.30
CA VAL A 213 -1.70 -8.71 12.96
C VAL A 213 -2.62 -7.74 13.68
N SER A 214 -2.08 -6.78 14.43
CA SER A 214 -2.89 -5.78 15.15
C SER A 214 -3.69 -4.90 14.18
N SER A 215 -3.13 -4.55 13.02
CA SER A 215 -3.82 -3.81 11.97
C SER A 215 -4.98 -4.61 11.38
N VAL A 216 -4.83 -5.93 11.19
CA VAL A 216 -5.93 -6.81 10.75
C VAL A 216 -7.04 -6.88 11.81
N VAL A 217 -6.69 -7.05 13.08
CA VAL A 217 -7.66 -7.07 14.19
C VAL A 217 -8.44 -5.76 14.28
N LEU A 218 -7.75 -4.62 14.12
CA LEU A 218 -8.38 -3.31 14.07
C LEU A 218 -9.32 -3.17 12.86
N ALA A 219 -8.90 -3.63 11.68
CA ALA A 219 -9.74 -3.62 10.48
C ALA A 219 -11.04 -4.41 10.70
N ILE A 220 -10.95 -5.64 11.22
CA ILE A 220 -12.12 -6.48 11.53
C ILE A 220 -13.04 -5.76 12.52
N THR A 221 -12.47 -5.15 13.55
CA THR A 221 -13.23 -4.40 14.57
C THR A 221 -13.96 -3.20 13.95
N LEU A 222 -13.32 -2.46 13.05
CA LEU A 222 -13.93 -1.33 12.34
C LEU A 222 -15.06 -1.78 11.40
N PHE A 223 -14.88 -2.90 10.69
CA PHE A 223 -15.95 -3.49 9.87
C PHE A 223 -17.14 -3.97 10.73
N ALA A 224 -16.87 -4.65 11.84
CA ALA A 224 -17.90 -5.13 12.76
C ALA A 224 -18.67 -3.98 13.43
N THR A 225 -17.98 -2.92 13.82
CA THR A 225 -18.57 -1.74 14.47
C THR A 225 -19.19 -0.74 13.50
N SER A 226 -19.07 -0.97 12.19
CA SER A 226 -19.61 -0.09 11.15
C SER A 226 -21.09 0.21 11.31
N ARG A 227 -21.91 -0.73 11.82
CA ARG A 227 -23.35 -0.53 12.05
C ARG A 227 -23.70 -0.13 13.48
N SER A 228 -22.72 -0.05 14.37
CA SER A 228 -22.95 0.22 15.79
C SER A 228 -23.05 1.72 16.07
N LYS A 229 -24.00 2.15 16.90
CA LYS A 229 -24.13 3.55 17.34
C LYS A 229 -22.97 4.00 18.24
N LYS A 230 -22.43 3.11 19.07
CA LYS A 230 -21.37 3.42 20.05
C LYS A 230 -20.02 3.72 19.37
N TRP A 231 -19.32 4.76 19.81
CA TRP A 231 -17.96 5.13 19.34
C TRP A 231 -16.84 4.57 20.21
N VAL A 232 -17.18 4.06 21.40
CA VAL A 232 -16.19 3.57 22.37
C VAL A 232 -15.32 2.46 21.80
N VAL A 233 -15.92 1.49 21.10
CA VAL A 233 -15.18 0.34 20.53
C VAL A 233 -14.18 0.75 19.44
N PRO A 234 -14.56 1.48 18.37
CA PRO A 234 -13.58 1.87 17.34
C PRO A 234 -12.50 2.81 17.88
N VAL A 235 -12.85 3.74 18.79
CA VAL A 235 -11.87 4.68 19.35
C VAL A 235 -10.89 3.98 20.28
N SER A 236 -11.36 3.08 21.15
CA SER A 236 -10.48 2.29 22.03
C SER A 236 -9.59 1.33 21.24
N ALA A 237 -10.12 0.67 20.21
CA ALA A 237 -9.34 -0.21 19.36
C ALA A 237 -8.25 0.56 18.60
N PHE A 238 -8.57 1.75 18.08
CA PHE A 238 -7.58 2.62 17.43
C PHE A 238 -6.53 3.10 18.42
N GLY A 239 -6.92 3.53 19.63
CA GLY A 239 -5.98 3.92 20.69
C GLY A 239 -5.05 2.79 21.11
N ALA A 240 -5.56 1.57 21.24
CA ALA A 240 -4.76 0.38 21.51
C ALA A 240 -3.77 0.09 20.37
N TRP A 241 -4.21 0.22 19.11
CA TRP A 241 -3.32 0.06 17.96
C TRP A 241 -2.21 1.11 17.92
N VAL A 242 -2.51 2.38 18.18
CA VAL A 242 -1.49 3.45 18.28
C VAL A 242 -0.49 3.15 19.39
N ALA A 243 -0.95 2.66 20.55
CA ALA A 243 -0.06 2.23 21.61
C ALA A 243 0.86 1.10 21.14
N ILE A 244 0.34 0.09 20.44
CA ILE A 244 1.15 -1.01 19.86
C ILE A 244 2.19 -0.46 18.87
N VAL A 245 1.83 0.50 18.00
CA VAL A 245 2.77 1.15 17.07
C VAL A 245 3.93 1.80 17.82
N ILE A 246 3.63 2.56 18.87
CA ILE A 246 4.65 3.25 19.67
C ILE A 246 5.54 2.24 20.42
N LEU A 247 4.94 1.20 21.02
CA LEU A 247 5.66 0.16 21.75
C LEU A 247 6.57 -0.65 20.82
N ALA A 248 6.04 -1.12 19.68
CA ALA A 248 6.78 -1.93 18.72
C ALA A 248 7.88 -1.15 18.00
N GLY A 249 7.65 0.14 17.72
CA GLY A 249 8.62 0.99 17.00
C GLY A 249 9.74 1.55 17.88
N ASN A 250 9.46 1.93 19.13
CA ASN A 250 10.46 2.60 19.98
C ASN A 250 10.99 1.73 21.11
N ILE A 251 10.14 0.92 21.74
CA ILE A 251 10.51 0.23 22.97
C ILE A 251 11.15 -1.11 22.65
N TRP A 252 10.64 -1.84 21.65
CA TRP A 252 11.20 -3.14 21.29
C TRP A 252 12.67 -3.07 20.83
N PRO A 253 13.08 -2.16 19.93
CA PRO A 253 14.50 -2.02 19.56
C PRO A 253 15.37 -1.57 20.75
N ALA A 254 14.88 -0.64 21.59
CA ALA A 254 15.60 -0.18 22.77
C ALA A 254 15.79 -1.28 23.81
N VAL A 255 14.82 -2.18 23.99
CA VAL A 255 14.93 -3.33 24.89
C VAL A 255 15.95 -4.33 24.34
N VAL A 256 15.90 -4.67 23.05
CA VAL A 256 16.88 -5.58 22.44
C VAL A 256 18.30 -4.99 22.51
N GLN A 257 18.46 -3.70 22.25
CA GLN A 257 19.76 -3.02 22.32
C GLN A 257 20.34 -3.00 23.75
N ASN A 258 19.52 -2.67 24.76
CA ASN A 258 19.99 -2.57 26.15
C ASN A 258 20.17 -3.92 26.86
N TYR A 259 19.40 -4.95 26.49
CA TYR A 259 19.44 -6.25 27.18
C TYR A 259 20.19 -7.35 26.42
N VAL A 260 20.39 -7.23 25.10
CA VAL A 260 21.06 -8.25 24.27
C VAL A 260 22.38 -7.76 23.68
N ALA A 261 22.46 -6.50 23.22
CA ALA A 261 23.68 -5.97 22.57
C ALA A 261 24.70 -5.40 23.58
N ALA A 262 24.24 -4.64 24.58
CA ALA A 262 25.12 -3.97 25.56
C ALA A 262 26.08 -4.87 26.38
N PRO A 263 25.81 -6.17 26.68
CA PRO A 263 26.76 -6.98 27.43
C PRO A 263 27.79 -7.76 26.59
N ASN A 264 27.68 -7.82 25.25
CA ASN A 264 28.52 -8.73 24.44
C ASN A 264 28.80 -8.26 22.99
N GLU A 265 29.01 -6.94 22.79
CA GLU A 265 29.24 -6.30 21.48
C GLU A 265 30.33 -7.01 20.64
N ALA A 266 31.45 -7.39 21.25
CA ALA A 266 32.57 -8.01 20.54
C ALA A 266 32.28 -9.40 19.95
N THR A 267 31.35 -10.18 20.53
CA THR A 267 31.05 -11.55 20.04
C THR A 267 29.96 -11.55 18.96
N VAL A 268 29.08 -10.54 18.97
CA VAL A 268 27.95 -10.41 18.04
C VAL A 268 28.36 -9.70 16.75
N GLU A 269 29.33 -8.77 16.80
CA GLU A 269 29.76 -8.00 15.63
C GLU A 269 30.85 -8.67 14.77
N LEU A 270 31.65 -9.58 15.33
CA LEU A 270 32.72 -10.30 14.60
C LEU A 270 32.26 -10.96 13.27
N PRO A 271 31.15 -11.73 13.20
CA PRO A 271 30.74 -12.36 11.94
C PRO A 271 30.22 -11.37 10.89
N TYR A 272 29.80 -10.16 11.29
CA TYR A 272 29.36 -9.10 10.37
C TYR A 272 30.54 -8.27 9.84
N ILE A 273 31.62 -8.17 10.61
CA ILE A 273 32.89 -7.56 10.17
C ILE A 273 33.59 -8.49 9.17
N GLU A 274 33.70 -9.79 9.45
CA GLU A 274 34.34 -10.77 8.55
C GLU A 274 33.65 -10.83 7.17
N ARG A 275 32.32 -10.74 7.11
CA ARG A 275 31.55 -10.76 5.86
C ARG A 275 31.75 -9.50 4.97
N ASN A 276 32.25 -8.40 5.52
CA ASN A 276 32.50 -7.16 4.76
C ASN A 276 33.97 -7.00 4.32
N ILE A 277 34.90 -7.79 4.87
CA ILE A 277 36.33 -7.77 4.51
C ILE A 277 36.75 -8.92 3.59
N SER A 278 35.87 -9.89 3.31
CA SER A 278 36.02 -10.96 2.32
C SER A 278 35.25 -10.67 1.04
#